data_AF-A0A419WCZ2-F1
#
_entry.id   AF-A0A419WCZ2-F1
#
_cell.length_a   1.000
_cell.length_b   1.000
_cell.length_c   1.000
_cell.angle_alpha   90.00
_cell.angle_beta   90.00
_cell.angle_gamma   90.00
#
_symmetry.space_group_name_H-M   'P 1'
#
loop_
_entity.id
_entity.type
_entity.pdbx_description
1 polymer ?
#
loop_
_entity_poly.entity_id
_entity_poly.type
_entity_poly.pdbx_seq_one_letter_code
_entity_poly.pdbx_strand_id
1 'polypeptide(L)'
;MSWHLLAIIVGIPVAWHLALTAVTYYDAGRVGLEPREKWTAITFLIPLFGFFIYLFERSELDYDPDEDPYRGQNFNIHPSRADDSPLPSRGDDRLSSESGAEADADDRTDDGRNRDGRRD
;
A
#
# COMPACT_ATOMS: atom_id res chain seq x y z
N MET A 1 -20.15 0.14 -15.73
CA MET A 1 -19.83 1.55 -16.02
C MET A 1 -20.62 1.98 -17.25
N SER A 2 -21.38 3.08 -17.22
CA SER A 2 -22.05 3.55 -18.44
C SER A 2 -21.00 4.09 -19.42
N TRP A 3 -21.16 3.80 -20.71
CA TRP A 3 -20.23 4.24 -21.76
C TRP A 3 -20.00 5.76 -21.74
N HIS A 4 -21.05 6.53 -21.45
CA HIS A 4 -20.98 7.99 -21.32
C HIS A 4 -20.09 8.45 -20.16
N LEU A 5 -20.18 7.79 -18.99
CA LEU A 5 -19.31 8.12 -17.86
C LEU A 5 -17.84 7.83 -18.18
N LEU A 6 -17.56 6.70 -18.84
CA LEU A 6 -16.20 6.38 -19.29
C LEU A 6 -15.67 7.43 -20.28
N ALA A 7 -16.49 7.84 -21.25
CA ALA A 7 -16.13 8.88 -22.20
C ALA A 7 -15.84 10.23 -21.52
N ILE A 8 -16.59 10.59 -20.48
CA ILE A 8 -16.34 11.82 -19.71
C ILE A 8 -15.05 11.71 -18.90
N ILE A 9 -14.89 10.62 -18.15
CA ILE A 9 -13.75 10.41 -17.24
C ILE A 9 -12.43 10.32 -18.01
N VAL A 10 -12.41 9.72 -19.20
CA VAL A 10 -11.19 9.59 -20.01
C VAL A 10 -11.06 10.74 -21.02
N GLY A 11 -12.15 11.10 -21.68
CA GLY A 11 -12.15 12.05 -22.78
C GLY A 11 -11.83 13.49 -22.35
N ILE A 12 -12.38 13.96 -21.22
CA ILE A 12 -12.10 15.32 -20.75
C ILE A 12 -10.61 15.49 -20.39
N PRO A 13 -9.98 14.61 -19.59
CA PRO A 13 -8.55 14.70 -19.32
C PRO A 13 -7.69 14.63 -20.59
N VAL A 14 -8.01 13.72 -21.52
CA VAL A 14 -7.27 13.60 -22.78
C VAL A 14 -7.39 14.88 -23.61
N ALA A 15 -8.59 15.43 -23.75
CA ALA A 15 -8.81 16.68 -24.49
C ALA A 15 -8.06 17.85 -23.85
N TRP A 16 -8.09 17.96 -22.52
CA TRP A 16 -7.37 18.99 -21.79
C TRP A 16 -5.85 18.85 -21.94
N HIS A 17 -5.33 17.63 -21.86
CA HIS A 17 -3.91 17.34 -22.05
C HIS A 17 -3.42 17.74 -23.44
N LEU A 18 -4.19 17.40 -24.48
CA LEU A 18 -3.89 17.79 -25.86
C LEU A 18 -3.95 19.31 -26.05
N ALA A 19 -4.93 19.98 -25.45
CA ALA A 19 -5.04 21.44 -25.50
C ALA A 19 -3.82 22.11 -24.85
N LEU A 20 -3.39 21.67 -23.67
CA LEU A 20 -2.20 22.18 -23.00
C LEU A 20 -0.93 21.93 -23.82
N THR A 21 -0.80 20.74 -24.41
CA THR A 21 0.32 20.40 -25.29
C THR A 21 0.38 21.34 -26.50
N ALA A 22 -0.76 21.63 -27.13
CA ALA A 22 -0.85 22.58 -28.23
C ALA A 22 -0.47 24.00 -27.78
N VAL A 23 -0.96 24.45 -26.62
CA VAL A 23 -0.58 25.74 -26.03
C VAL A 23 0.93 25.81 -25.84
N THR A 24 1.56 24.77 -25.27
CA THR A 24 3.02 24.72 -25.12
C THR A 24 3.74 24.86 -26.45
N TYR A 25 3.28 24.18 -27.50
CA TYR A 25 3.92 24.27 -28.82
C TYR A 25 3.88 25.69 -29.40
N TYR A 26 2.74 26.39 -29.27
CA TYR A 26 2.60 27.76 -29.77
C TYR A 26 3.32 28.79 -28.89
N ASP A 27 3.35 28.57 -27.58
CA ASP A 27 3.93 29.51 -26.63
C ASP A 27 5.45 29.37 -26.52
N ALA A 28 6.00 28.15 -26.59
CA ALA A 28 7.42 27.89 -26.37
C ALA A 28 8.33 28.74 -27.27
N GLY A 29 7.98 28.91 -28.55
CA GLY A 29 8.75 29.77 -29.46
C GLY A 29 8.66 31.26 -29.12
N ARG A 30 7.55 31.72 -28.53
CA ARG A 30 7.34 33.12 -28.15
C ARG A 30 8.08 33.50 -26.87
N VAL A 31 8.20 32.55 -25.93
CA VAL A 31 8.85 32.78 -24.63
C VAL A 31 10.34 32.38 -24.61
N GLY A 32 10.93 32.04 -25.76
CA GLY A 32 12.35 31.71 -25.88
C GLY A 32 12.72 30.29 -25.45
N LEU A 33 11.75 29.39 -25.35
CA LEU A 33 11.94 27.98 -25.05
C LEU A 33 12.25 27.18 -26.33
N GLU A 34 13.47 27.33 -26.84
CA GLU A 34 13.92 26.61 -28.04
C GLU A 34 14.65 25.28 -27.73
N PRO A 35 14.54 24.28 -28.62
CA PRO A 35 13.55 24.17 -29.69
C PRO A 35 12.14 23.87 -29.13
N ARG A 36 11.09 24.40 -29.75
CA ARG A 36 9.68 24.21 -29.31
C ARG A 36 9.27 22.74 -29.24
N GLU A 37 9.86 21.91 -30.10
CA GLU A 37 9.60 20.48 -30.23
C GLU A 37 9.99 19.74 -28.95
N LYS A 38 11.10 20.12 -28.32
CA LYS A 38 11.58 19.53 -27.06
C LYS A 38 10.54 19.71 -25.96
N TRP A 39 10.06 20.93 -25.76
CA TRP A 39 9.12 21.24 -24.69
C TRP A 39 7.75 20.64 -24.94
N THR A 40 7.31 20.63 -26.20
CA THR A 40 6.06 19.97 -26.59
C THR A 40 6.13 18.46 -26.33
N ALA A 41 7.24 17.82 -26.67
CA ALA A 41 7.44 16.40 -26.40
C ALA A 41 7.46 16.09 -24.89
N ILE A 42 8.15 16.92 -24.11
CA ILE A 42 8.19 16.80 -22.64
C ILE A 42 6.76 16.90 -22.07
N THR A 43 6.02 17.96 -22.40
CA THR A 43 4.64 18.14 -21.93
C THR A 43 3.76 16.96 -22.32
N PHE A 44 3.86 16.48 -23.56
CA PHE A 44 3.03 15.38 -24.04
C PHE A 44 3.34 14.03 -23.38
N LEU A 45 4.63 13.69 -23.23
CA LEU A 45 5.08 12.35 -22.85
C LEU A 45 5.15 12.13 -21.33
N ILE A 46 5.36 13.18 -20.53
CA ILE A 46 5.52 13.01 -19.06
C ILE A 46 4.37 12.21 -18.43
N PRO A 47 3.08 12.50 -18.72
CA PRO A 47 1.98 11.76 -18.08
C PRO A 47 1.95 10.27 -18.42
N LEU A 48 2.59 9.84 -19.51
CA LEU A 48 2.65 8.43 -19.89
C LEU A 48 3.52 7.62 -18.93
N PHE A 49 4.53 8.23 -18.29
CA PHE A 49 5.37 7.52 -17.32
C PHE A 49 4.57 7.01 -16.12
N GLY A 50 3.62 7.81 -15.61
CA GLY A 50 2.73 7.35 -14.53
C GLY A 50 1.87 6.15 -14.96
N PHE A 51 1.42 6.14 -16.22
CA PHE A 51 0.70 5.00 -16.78
C PHE A 51 1.59 3.76 -16.93
N PHE A 52 2.83 3.91 -17.41
CA PHE A 52 3.77 2.79 -17.50
C PHE A 52 4.12 2.24 -16.12
N ILE A 53 4.38 3.10 -15.12
CA ILE A 53 4.61 2.68 -13.73
C ILE A 53 3.44 1.82 -13.24
N TYR A 54 2.20 2.26 -13.47
CA TYR A 54 1.03 1.47 -13.12
C TYR A 54 1.00 0.10 -13.82
N LEU A 55 1.36 0.03 -15.11
CA LEU A 55 1.40 -1.23 -15.84
C LEU A 55 2.48 -2.19 -15.29
N PHE A 56 3.68 -1.67 -15.00
CA PHE A 56 4.75 -2.47 -14.41
C PHE A 56 4.36 -2.95 -13.01
N GLU A 57 3.88 -2.06 -12.14
CA GLU A 57 3.41 -2.42 -10.80
C GLU A 57 2.29 -3.46 -10.87
N ARG A 58 1.34 -3.30 -11.80
CA ARG A 58 0.27 -4.28 -12.01
C ARG A 58 0.81 -5.65 -12.42
N SER A 59 1.87 -5.70 -13.22
CA SER A 59 2.46 -6.97 -13.66
C SER A 59 3.20 -7.70 -12.55
N GLU A 60 3.66 -7.00 -11.51
CA GLU A 60 4.31 -7.62 -10.34
C GLU A 60 3.31 -8.27 -9.36
N LEU A 61 2.01 -7.98 -9.49
CA LEU A 61 0.97 -8.52 -8.62
C LEU A 61 0.48 -9.92 -9.04
N ASP A 62 0.92 -10.45 -10.17
CA ASP A 62 0.53 -11.77 -10.65
C ASP A 62 1.41 -12.84 -9.98
N TYR A 63 1.13 -13.09 -8.70
CA TYR A 63 1.75 -14.17 -7.94
C TYR A 63 1.02 -15.47 -8.24
N ASP A 64 1.69 -16.39 -8.92
CA ASP A 64 1.24 -17.78 -9.03
C ASP A 64 1.77 -18.57 -7.83
N PRO A 65 0.90 -18.94 -6.88
CA PRO A 65 1.33 -19.66 -5.71
C PRO A 65 1.75 -21.10 -6.09
N ASP A 66 1.23 -21.69 -7.17
CA ASP A 66 1.57 -23.07 -7.56
C ASP A 66 2.99 -23.15 -8.17
N GLU A 67 3.50 -22.02 -8.68
CA GLU A 67 4.86 -21.90 -9.23
C GLU A 67 5.89 -21.37 -8.23
N ASP A 68 5.47 -20.93 -7.03
CA ASP A 68 6.37 -20.41 -6.01
C ASP A 68 7.10 -21.55 -5.25
N PRO A 69 8.43 -21.72 -5.44
CA PRO A 69 9.20 -22.76 -4.77
C PRO A 69 9.30 -22.58 -3.25
N TYR A 70 8.91 -21.42 -2.73
CA TYR A 70 8.90 -21.11 -1.30
C TYR A 70 7.50 -21.13 -0.68
N ARG A 71 6.46 -21.46 -1.45
CA ARG A 71 5.09 -21.56 -0.92
C ARG A 71 5.00 -22.62 0.17
N GLY A 72 4.57 -22.18 1.36
CA GLY A 72 4.37 -23.06 2.51
C GLY A 72 5.67 -23.58 3.16
N GLN A 73 6.83 -23.06 2.77
CA GLN A 73 8.10 -23.41 3.42
C GLN A 73 8.38 -22.48 4.60
N ASN A 74 8.74 -23.06 5.75
CA ASN A 74 9.32 -22.32 6.84
C ASN A 74 10.76 -21.98 6.44
N PHE A 75 11.09 -20.70 6.30
CA PHE A 75 12.46 -20.28 5.97
C PHE A 75 13.44 -20.85 7.00
N ASN A 76 14.66 -21.20 6.57
CA ASN A 76 15.71 -21.63 7.49
C ASN A 76 16.16 -20.43 8.34
N ILE A 77 15.52 -20.25 9.50
CA ILE A 77 15.92 -19.24 10.46
C ILE A 77 17.23 -19.69 11.09
N HIS A 78 18.25 -18.83 11.03
CA HIS A 78 19.52 -19.11 11.68
C HIS A 78 19.30 -19.39 13.17
N PRO A 79 19.96 -20.38 13.80
CA PRO A 79 19.68 -20.79 15.19
C PRO A 79 19.73 -19.63 16.19
N SER A 80 20.58 -18.63 15.95
CA SER A 80 20.71 -17.44 16.80
C SER A 80 19.53 -16.44 16.71
N ARG A 81 18.58 -16.66 15.79
CA ARG A 81 17.40 -15.80 15.55
C ARG A 81 16.09 -16.60 15.50
N ALA A 82 16.13 -17.90 15.80
CA ALA A 82 14.95 -18.76 15.79
C ALA A 82 13.86 -18.25 16.76
N ASP A 83 14.27 -17.62 17.87
CA ASP A 83 13.37 -17.06 18.87
C ASP A 83 12.80 -15.66 18.50
N ASP A 84 13.32 -15.00 17.46
CA ASP A 84 12.93 -13.63 17.08
C ASP A 84 11.75 -13.56 16.09
N SER A 85 11.23 -14.69 15.61
CA SER A 85 10.24 -14.73 14.52
C SER A 85 9.06 -15.66 14.79
N PRO A 86 8.00 -15.20 15.50
CA PRO A 86 6.69 -15.84 15.43
C PRO A 86 5.95 -15.27 14.22
N LEU A 87 6.43 -15.52 13.01
CA LEU A 87 5.75 -15.07 11.80
C LEU A 87 4.83 -16.18 11.31
N PRO A 88 3.49 -16.02 11.40
CA PRO A 88 2.57 -16.96 10.78
C PRO A 88 2.78 -16.95 9.26
N SER A 89 2.81 -18.14 8.67
CA SER A 89 2.86 -18.30 7.21
C SER A 89 1.61 -17.68 6.60
N ARG A 90 1.76 -16.90 5.52
CA ARG A 90 0.63 -16.26 4.82
C ARG A 90 -0.20 -17.36 4.14
N GLY A 91 -1.25 -17.82 4.84
CA GLY A 91 -2.12 -18.92 4.42
C GLY A 91 -2.42 -19.97 5.51
N ASP A 92 -1.93 -19.80 6.75
CA ASP A 92 -2.28 -20.68 7.85
C ASP A 92 -3.68 -20.33 8.42
N ASP A 93 -4.73 -20.92 7.85
CA ASP A 93 -6.11 -20.87 8.35
C ASP A 93 -6.32 -21.79 9.58
N ARG A 94 -5.27 -22.12 10.34
CA ARG A 94 -5.40 -22.80 11.63
C ARG A 94 -5.84 -21.82 12.71
N LEU A 95 -7.08 -21.37 12.61
CA LEU A 95 -7.89 -21.20 13.81
C LEU A 95 -8.04 -22.59 14.44
N SER A 96 -7.34 -22.84 15.54
CA SER A 96 -7.90 -23.40 16.78
C SER A 96 -6.80 -23.92 17.71
N SER A 97 -6.65 -23.25 18.84
CA SER A 97 -6.46 -23.93 20.12
C SER A 97 -7.05 -23.04 21.20
N GLU A 98 -8.34 -23.24 21.41
CA GLU A 98 -9.04 -23.05 22.67
C GLU A 98 -8.13 -23.44 23.85
N SER A 99 -7.59 -22.45 24.57
CA SER A 99 -6.99 -22.67 25.89
C SER A 99 -7.12 -21.40 26.74
N GLY A 100 -8.18 -21.38 27.54
CA GLY A 100 -8.19 -20.79 28.88
C GLY A 100 -8.16 -19.27 28.99
N ALA A 101 -9.17 -18.57 28.46
CA ALA A 101 -9.56 -17.27 29.01
C ALA A 101 -10.74 -17.48 29.96
N GLU A 102 -10.46 -17.99 31.16
CA GLU A 102 -11.38 -17.82 32.28
C GLU A 102 -11.42 -16.33 32.61
N ALA A 103 -12.48 -15.68 32.13
CA ALA A 103 -12.88 -14.35 32.57
C ALA A 103 -13.40 -14.48 34.01
N ASP A 104 -12.50 -14.42 34.98
CA ASP A 104 -12.88 -14.22 36.38
C ASP A 104 -13.10 -12.72 36.60
N ALA A 105 -14.33 -12.31 36.32
CA ALA A 105 -14.89 -11.08 36.82
C ALA A 105 -15.57 -11.39 38.16
N ASP A 106 -14.90 -11.10 39.28
CA ASP A 106 -15.62 -10.80 40.53
C ASP A 106 -15.07 -9.52 41.15
N ASP A 107 -15.81 -8.45 40.85
CA ASP A 107 -15.82 -7.17 41.52
C ASP A 107 -16.37 -7.35 42.94
N ARG A 108 -15.53 -7.17 43.97
CA ARG A 108 -15.99 -6.94 45.34
C ARG A 108 -15.26 -5.77 45.97
N THR A 109 -15.98 -4.67 46.01
CA THR A 109 -15.76 -3.50 46.85
C THR A 109 -15.79 -3.82 48.35
N ASP A 110 -14.94 -3.07 49.09
CA ASP A 110 -15.18 -2.49 50.42
C ASP A 110 -15.30 -3.42 51.65
N ASP A 111 -14.32 -3.35 52.58
CA ASP A 111 -14.56 -2.94 53.99
C ASP A 111 -13.22 -2.73 54.74
N GLY A 112 -12.94 -1.48 55.09
CA GLY A 112 -12.66 -1.06 56.46
C GLY A 112 -11.53 -1.64 57.32
N ARG A 113 -10.71 -0.67 57.81
CA ARG A 113 -10.16 -0.51 59.19
C ARG A 113 -8.70 -0.84 59.47
N ASN A 114 -7.91 0.24 59.48
CA ASN A 114 -7.34 0.90 60.68
C ASN A 114 -6.49 0.07 61.67
N ARG A 115 -5.23 0.51 61.84
CA ARG A 115 -4.45 0.75 63.09
C ARG A 115 -3.01 0.24 62.91
N ASP A 116 -2.03 1.14 62.84
CA ASP A 116 -1.36 1.83 63.96
C ASP A 116 -0.07 1.09 64.35
N GLY A 117 1.02 1.84 64.46
CA GLY A 117 2.08 1.51 65.41
C GLY A 117 3.42 0.96 64.89
N ARG A 118 4.37 1.90 64.70
CA ARG A 118 5.53 2.07 65.61
C ARG A 118 6.74 1.10 65.51
N ARG A 119 7.91 1.72 65.23
CA ARG A 119 9.27 1.48 65.80
C ARG A 119 10.03 0.23 65.33
N ASP A 120 11.34 0.25 65.09
CA ASP A 120 12.45 1.19 65.38
C ASP A 120 13.43 1.26 64.20
#